data_AF-A0A5B0LP01-F1
#
_entry.id   AF-A0A5B0LP01-F1
#
_cell.length_a   1.000
_cell.length_b   1.000
_cell.length_c   1.000
_cell.angle_alpha   90.00
_cell.angle_beta   90.00
_cell.angle_gamma   90.00
#
_symmetry.space_group_name_H-M   'P 1'
#
loop_
_entity.id
_entity.type
_entity.pdbx_description
1 polymer ?
#
loop_
_entity_poly.entity_id
_entity_poly.type
_entity_poly.pdbx_seq_one_letter_code
_entity_poly.pdbx_strand_id
1 'polypeptide(L)'
;MLSWDAWSPVSSSQDRRYKDNLAALGKQYAAPLSAMFYKHLSAQRYGNYLYPTESWFVVEKFIALISLNPDFIEILSWNDYGESHYLRDPRPSANLPMDTTSSEKYVNHMPHEPLLDLISYFNEWYKSGSRPLIKRSRAYVWYRTHPRDAVSKSDLLPAPNGASVTEDKMYIVILVSPATKLQYISIESGDKYYYTDLEEHETFKRKDAILLISVPFRVGDNQTITLYDPDETALGCLVGRGITAEPEIYNFNYWSGFIEF
;
A
#
# COMPACT_ATOMS: atom_id res chain seq x y z
N MET A 1 2.18 19.78 13.82
CA MET A 1 3.39 20.09 13.03
C MET A 1 3.48 19.00 11.97
N LEU A 2 3.58 19.37 10.70
CA LEU A 2 3.81 18.41 9.62
C LEU A 2 5.21 17.82 9.76
N SER A 3 5.33 16.49 9.73
CA SER A 3 6.63 15.81 9.68
C SER A 3 6.79 15.07 8.35
N TRP A 4 8.01 15.11 7.80
CA TRP A 4 8.40 14.36 6.60
C TRP A 4 8.48 12.84 6.85
N ASP A 5 8.27 12.42 8.10
CA ASP A 5 8.28 11.00 8.50
C ASP A 5 7.12 10.22 7.89
N ALA A 6 6.15 10.88 7.24
CA ALA A 6 5.03 10.27 6.53
C ALA A 6 5.45 9.07 5.66
N TRP A 7 6.60 9.20 5.01
CA TRP A 7 7.13 8.30 3.98
C TRP A 7 8.44 7.59 4.38
N SER A 8 8.94 7.81 5.60
CA SER A 8 10.16 7.17 6.11
C SER A 8 9.86 5.79 6.70
N PRO A 9 10.85 4.88 6.80
CA PRO A 9 10.67 3.57 7.42
C PRO A 9 9.99 3.66 8.80
N VAL A 10 9.16 2.68 9.14
CA VAL A 10 8.33 2.71 10.34
C VAL A 10 9.20 2.81 11.59
N SER A 11 9.22 3.99 12.20
CA SER A 11 9.90 4.22 13.48
C SER A 11 9.02 5.06 14.40
N SER A 12 8.57 4.45 15.50
CA SER A 12 7.80 5.16 16.52
C SER A 12 8.63 6.15 17.34
N SER A 13 9.97 6.12 17.26
CA SER A 13 10.83 6.96 18.08
C SER A 13 10.66 8.44 17.77
N GLN A 14 10.45 8.77 16.50
CA GLN A 14 10.35 10.15 16.05
C GLN A 14 8.96 10.73 16.35
N ASP A 15 7.91 9.97 16.05
CA ASP A 15 6.54 10.34 16.44
C ASP A 15 6.41 10.51 17.96
N ARG A 16 7.00 9.61 18.75
CA ARG A 16 7.03 9.73 20.22
C ARG A 16 7.75 10.99 20.67
N ARG A 17 8.93 11.27 20.11
CA ARG A 17 9.70 12.48 20.43
C ARG A 17 8.90 13.76 20.13
N TYR A 18 8.22 13.82 18.98
CA TYR A 18 7.38 14.98 18.66
C TYR A 18 6.18 15.10 19.59
N LYS A 19 5.50 13.99 19.87
CA LYS A 19 4.38 13.93 20.81
C LYS A 19 4.79 14.44 22.20
N ASP A 20 5.86 13.91 22.77
CA ASP A 20 6.31 14.25 24.13
C ASP A 20 6.77 15.72 24.22
N ASN A 21 7.53 16.21 23.23
CA ASN A 21 8.00 17.60 23.20
C ASN A 21 6.85 18.61 23.02
N LEU A 22 5.85 18.29 22.20
CA LEU A 22 4.68 19.15 22.02
C LEU A 22 3.79 19.14 23.26
N ALA A 23 3.60 17.98 23.89
CA ALA A 23 2.86 17.85 25.14
C ALA A 23 3.49 18.69 26.27
N ALA A 24 4.82 18.70 26.37
CA ALA A 24 5.55 19.54 27.33
C ALA A 24 5.32 21.07 27.14
N LEU A 25 4.85 21.47 25.96
CA LEU A 25 4.51 22.85 25.61
C LEU A 25 2.99 23.10 25.56
N GLY A 26 2.17 22.13 25.99
CA GLY A 26 0.71 22.20 25.90
C GLY A 26 0.17 22.21 24.47
N LYS A 27 0.89 21.61 23.51
CA LYS A 27 0.53 21.52 22.10
C LYS A 27 0.15 20.09 21.71
N GLN A 28 -0.71 19.97 20.71
CA GLN A 28 -1.15 18.69 20.16
C GLN A 28 -0.23 18.21 19.03
N TYR A 29 -0.13 16.90 18.87
CA TYR A 29 0.62 16.25 17.80
C TYR A 29 -0.30 15.62 16.74
N ALA A 30 -0.07 16.00 15.48
CA ALA A 30 -0.66 15.34 14.31
C ALA A 30 0.41 14.46 13.67
N ALA A 31 0.28 13.15 13.84
CA ALA A 31 1.22 12.18 13.30
C ALA A 31 0.94 11.95 11.81
N PRO A 32 1.94 12.07 10.93
CA PRO A 32 1.70 11.92 9.50
C PRO A 32 1.72 10.45 9.07
N LEU A 33 0.80 10.09 8.20
CA LEU A 33 0.67 8.76 7.61
C LEU A 33 0.51 8.89 6.10
N SER A 34 1.22 8.06 5.34
CA SER A 34 1.02 7.94 3.89
C SER A 34 1.11 6.49 3.47
N ALA A 35 0.48 6.14 2.34
CA ALA A 35 0.56 4.80 1.80
C ALA A 35 1.89 4.53 1.08
N MET A 36 2.39 5.53 0.34
CA MET A 36 3.63 5.45 -0.43
C MET A 36 4.11 6.84 -0.85
N PHE A 37 5.24 6.95 -1.53
CA PHE A 37 5.66 8.20 -2.17
C PHE A 37 6.45 7.91 -3.43
N TYR A 38 6.04 8.52 -4.54
CA TYR A 38 6.78 8.45 -5.78
C TYR A 38 6.47 9.68 -6.63
N LYS A 39 7.52 10.30 -7.15
CA LYS A 39 7.42 11.48 -8.00
C LYS A 39 8.32 11.31 -9.21
N HIS A 40 7.79 11.67 -10.37
CA HIS A 40 8.50 11.54 -11.64
C HIS A 40 8.00 12.58 -12.63
N LEU A 41 8.17 13.86 -12.28
CA LEU A 41 7.70 15.00 -13.07
C LEU A 41 8.83 15.68 -13.84
N SER A 42 10.04 15.72 -13.30
CA SER A 42 11.21 16.30 -13.97
C SER A 42 12.56 15.83 -13.43
N ALA A 43 13.61 15.98 -14.23
CA ALA A 43 14.99 15.68 -13.83
C ALA A 43 15.58 16.72 -12.86
N GLN A 44 14.82 17.75 -12.48
CA GLN A 44 15.27 18.76 -11.53
C GLN A 44 15.40 18.16 -10.13
N ARG A 45 16.14 18.84 -9.26
CA ARG A 45 16.25 18.47 -7.85
C ARG A 45 14.84 18.37 -7.24
N TYR A 46 14.51 17.24 -6.63
CA TYR A 46 13.18 16.93 -6.07
C TYR A 46 12.04 16.81 -7.11
N GLY A 47 12.36 16.58 -8.39
CA GLY A 47 11.40 16.29 -9.45
C GLY A 47 11.24 14.79 -9.77
N ASN A 48 12.21 13.95 -9.36
CA ASN A 48 12.27 12.53 -9.72
C ASN A 48 12.88 11.67 -8.60
N TYR A 49 12.04 11.12 -7.71
CA TYR A 49 12.46 10.33 -6.55
C TYR A 49 11.30 9.55 -5.92
N LEU A 50 11.65 8.54 -5.12
CA LEU A 50 10.73 7.82 -4.26
C LEU A 50 11.34 7.62 -2.87
N TYR A 51 10.47 7.46 -1.88
CA TYR A 51 10.87 6.90 -0.61
C TYR A 51 10.65 5.38 -0.64
N PRO A 52 11.59 4.58 -0.13
CA PRO A 52 11.39 3.14 -0.05
C PRO A 52 10.24 2.83 0.91
N THR A 53 9.21 2.17 0.39
CA THR A 53 8.21 1.47 1.18
C THR A 53 8.48 -0.03 1.08
N GLU A 54 9.05 -0.57 2.14
CA GLU A 54 9.21 -2.01 2.35
C GLU A 54 8.01 -2.54 3.15
N SER A 55 7.76 -3.85 3.07
CA SER A 55 6.73 -4.52 3.88
C SER A 55 5.30 -4.00 3.62
N TRP A 56 4.39 -4.22 4.57
CA TRP A 56 3.04 -3.64 4.60
C TRP A 56 3.05 -2.26 5.27
N PHE A 57 3.96 -1.39 4.83
CA PHE A 57 4.27 -0.09 5.45
C PHE A 57 3.06 0.66 6.02
N VAL A 58 2.00 0.82 5.21
CA VAL A 58 0.79 1.54 5.62
C VAL A 58 0.10 0.91 6.84
N VAL A 59 0.04 -0.42 6.90
CA VAL A 59 -0.58 -1.18 8.01
C VAL A 59 0.29 -1.11 9.26
N GLU A 60 1.59 -1.40 9.10
CA GLU A 60 2.55 -1.39 10.21
C GLU A 60 2.61 -0.02 10.88
N LYS A 61 2.67 1.04 10.06
CA LYS A 61 2.69 2.41 10.55
C LYS A 61 1.38 2.78 11.23
N PHE A 62 0.22 2.41 10.67
CA PHE A 62 -1.06 2.67 11.33
C PHE A 62 -1.16 2.00 12.69
N ILE A 63 -0.76 0.73 12.79
CA ILE A 63 -0.75 -0.01 14.07
C ILE A 63 0.20 0.65 15.09
N ALA A 64 1.38 1.10 14.65
CA ALA A 64 2.31 1.83 15.49
C ALA A 64 1.72 3.15 15.98
N LEU A 65 1.02 3.91 15.13
CA LEU A 65 0.36 5.16 15.50
C LEU A 65 -0.83 4.95 16.43
N ILE A 66 -1.65 3.93 16.21
CA ILE A 66 -2.73 3.54 17.14
C ILE A 66 -2.16 3.24 18.53
N SER A 67 -1.03 2.51 18.59
CA SER A 67 -0.35 2.18 19.84
C SER A 67 0.25 3.41 20.52
N LEU A 68 0.78 4.36 19.74
CA LEU A 68 1.32 5.62 20.25
C LEU A 68 0.22 6.56 20.75
N ASN A 69 -0.97 6.49 20.16
CA ASN A 69 -2.13 7.34 20.43
C ASN A 69 -1.79 8.84 20.37
N PRO A 70 -1.44 9.38 19.19
CA PRO A 70 -1.28 10.83 18.99
C PRO A 70 -2.65 11.54 19.10
N ASP A 71 -2.67 12.87 19.16
CA ASP A 71 -3.93 13.64 19.16
C ASP A 71 -4.67 13.52 17.82
N PHE A 72 -3.90 13.53 16.72
CA PHE A 72 -4.42 13.36 15.35
C PHE A 72 -3.51 12.43 14.54
N ILE A 73 -4.10 11.77 13.54
CA ILE A 73 -3.38 11.16 12.42
C ILE A 73 -3.72 11.97 11.18
N GLU A 74 -2.71 12.49 10.51
CA GLU A 74 -2.82 13.22 9.25
C GLU A 74 -2.52 12.28 8.09
N ILE A 75 -3.54 11.99 7.29
CA ILE A 75 -3.43 11.09 6.15
C ILE A 75 -3.04 11.89 4.91
N LEU A 76 -1.86 11.61 4.39
CA LEU A 76 -1.24 12.22 3.21
C LEU A 76 -1.32 11.22 2.05
N SER A 77 -2.16 11.43 1.06
CA SER A 77 -3.11 12.56 0.87
C SER A 77 -4.40 12.11 0.20
N TRP A 78 -5.35 13.04 0.09
CA TRP A 78 -6.55 12.78 -0.70
C TRP A 78 -6.24 12.65 -2.20
N ASN A 79 -5.47 13.57 -2.77
CA ASN A 79 -5.37 13.77 -4.22
C ASN A 79 -4.03 14.34 -4.71
N ASP A 80 -2.92 14.12 -4.01
CA ASP A 80 -1.61 14.48 -4.55
C ASP A 80 -1.14 13.45 -5.58
N TYR A 81 -1.58 13.67 -6.82
CA TYR A 81 -1.22 12.84 -7.97
C TYR A 81 0.23 13.01 -8.40
N GLY A 82 0.83 14.18 -8.12
CA GLY A 82 2.21 14.48 -8.49
C GLY A 82 3.20 13.63 -7.69
N GLU A 83 2.88 13.34 -6.44
CA GLU A 83 3.75 12.59 -5.52
C GLU A 83 3.20 11.18 -5.19
N SER A 84 2.22 10.72 -5.96
CA SER A 84 1.60 9.38 -5.93
C SER A 84 0.96 8.95 -4.61
N HIS A 85 0.98 9.78 -3.57
CA HIS A 85 0.38 9.43 -2.28
C HIS A 85 -1.13 9.70 -2.17
N TYR A 86 -1.81 9.93 -3.30
CA TYR A 86 -3.27 10.05 -3.34
C TYR A 86 -3.97 8.76 -2.87
N LEU A 87 -5.12 8.92 -2.24
CA LEU A 87 -6.02 7.82 -1.87
C LEU A 87 -7.31 7.80 -2.71
N ARG A 88 -7.62 8.93 -3.36
CA ARG A 88 -8.75 9.04 -4.28
C ARG A 88 -8.26 9.02 -5.71
N ASP A 89 -8.69 8.01 -6.47
CA ASP A 89 -8.33 7.87 -7.88
C ASP A 89 -8.64 9.14 -8.69
N PRO A 90 -7.79 9.50 -9.66
CA PRO A 90 -8.03 10.63 -10.55
C PRO A 90 -9.42 10.58 -11.17
N ARG A 91 -10.18 11.66 -11.00
CA ARG A 91 -11.46 11.85 -11.71
C ARG A 91 -11.19 12.50 -13.07
N PRO A 92 -12.09 12.38 -14.07
CA PRO A 92 -11.86 12.97 -15.39
C PRO A 92 -11.55 14.48 -15.39
N SER A 93 -12.02 15.21 -14.37
CA SER A 93 -11.77 16.64 -14.17
C SER A 93 -10.59 16.95 -13.25
N ALA A 94 -9.82 15.95 -12.82
CA ALA A 94 -8.68 16.15 -11.95
C ALA A 94 -7.59 16.96 -12.67
N ASN A 95 -7.06 17.97 -12.00
CA ASN A 95 -5.91 18.71 -12.49
C ASN A 95 -4.64 17.92 -12.15
N LEU A 96 -4.10 17.22 -13.14
CA LEU A 96 -2.91 16.38 -12.98
C LEU A 96 -1.63 17.22 -13.11
N PRO A 97 -0.72 17.19 -12.12
CA PRO A 97 0.54 17.91 -12.19
C PRO A 97 1.35 17.57 -13.45
N MET A 98 1.97 18.59 -14.03
CA MET A 98 2.76 18.50 -15.26
C MET A 98 4.02 19.36 -15.15
N ASP A 99 5.15 18.80 -15.57
CA ASP A 99 6.41 19.51 -15.79
C ASP A 99 7.07 18.97 -17.08
N THR A 100 8.22 18.31 -17.02
CA THR A 100 8.85 17.63 -18.16
C THR A 100 8.01 16.45 -18.63
N THR A 101 7.28 15.84 -17.70
CA THR A 101 6.26 14.83 -17.98
C THR A 101 5.01 15.07 -17.11
N SER A 102 3.93 14.37 -17.44
CA SER A 102 2.64 14.44 -16.75
C SER A 102 2.54 13.38 -15.66
N SER A 103 1.93 13.70 -14.53
CA SER A 103 1.56 12.69 -13.54
C SER A 103 0.58 11.66 -14.10
N GLU A 104 -0.22 12.06 -15.10
CA GLU A 104 -1.14 11.18 -15.82
C GLU A 104 -0.50 9.85 -16.25
N LYS A 105 0.76 9.87 -16.70
CA LYS A 105 1.45 8.67 -17.17
C LYS A 105 1.64 7.61 -16.09
N TYR A 106 1.69 8.00 -14.82
CA TYR A 106 1.91 7.07 -13.70
C TYR A 106 0.74 6.95 -12.72
N VAL A 107 -0.31 7.77 -12.85
CA VAL A 107 -1.54 7.63 -12.04
C VAL A 107 -2.69 6.96 -12.80
N ASN A 108 -2.70 7.00 -14.14
CA ASN A 108 -3.76 6.35 -14.91
C ASN A 108 -3.70 4.82 -14.77
N HIS A 109 -4.87 4.24 -14.50
CA HIS A 109 -5.04 2.80 -14.24
C HIS A 109 -4.17 2.28 -13.08
N MET A 110 -3.86 3.14 -12.11
CA MET A 110 -3.16 2.82 -10.86
C MET A 110 -4.07 3.18 -9.68
N PRO A 111 -5.13 2.39 -9.43
CA PRO A 111 -6.13 2.73 -8.43
C PRO A 111 -5.55 2.58 -7.03
N HIS A 112 -5.86 3.53 -6.14
CA HIS A 112 -5.51 3.57 -4.71
C HIS A 112 -6.75 3.56 -3.81
N GLU A 113 -7.96 3.60 -4.36
CA GLU A 113 -9.20 3.40 -3.58
C GLU A 113 -9.25 2.08 -2.78
N PRO A 114 -8.64 0.95 -3.23
CA PRO A 114 -8.47 -0.23 -2.38
C PRO A 114 -7.68 0.05 -1.09
N LEU A 115 -6.63 0.88 -1.15
CA LEU A 115 -5.86 1.28 0.03
C LEU A 115 -6.67 2.21 0.95
N LEU A 116 -7.49 3.10 0.36
CA LEU A 116 -8.43 3.94 1.11
C LEU A 116 -9.46 3.09 1.88
N ASP A 117 -9.99 2.05 1.25
CA ASP A 117 -10.92 1.11 1.87
C ASP A 117 -10.25 0.33 3.00
N LEU A 118 -9.02 -0.17 2.81
CA LEU A 118 -8.22 -0.80 3.88
C LEU A 118 -7.99 0.16 5.07
N ILE A 119 -7.60 1.40 4.80
CA ILE A 119 -7.36 2.44 5.80
C ILE A 119 -8.61 2.73 6.64
N SER A 120 -9.81 2.59 6.06
CA SER A 120 -11.07 2.84 6.78
C SER A 120 -11.24 1.97 8.02
N TYR A 121 -10.78 0.71 7.99
CA TYR A 121 -10.79 -0.18 9.15
C TYR A 121 -9.91 0.36 10.30
N PHE A 122 -8.71 0.84 9.97
CA PHE A 122 -7.79 1.40 10.95
C PHE A 122 -8.25 2.77 11.48
N ASN A 123 -8.96 3.55 10.66
CA ASN A 123 -9.62 4.78 11.12
C ASN A 123 -10.67 4.50 12.20
N GLU A 124 -11.50 3.46 12.03
CA GLU A 124 -12.46 3.04 13.05
C GLU A 124 -11.75 2.59 14.34
N TRP A 125 -10.65 1.85 14.19
CA TRP A 125 -9.83 1.43 15.34
C TRP A 125 -9.28 2.64 16.09
N TYR A 126 -8.59 3.55 15.40
CA TYR A 126 -8.04 4.76 16.02
C TYR A 126 -9.10 5.57 16.75
N LYS A 127 -10.24 5.84 16.10
CA LYS A 127 -11.31 6.67 16.67
C LYS A 127 -12.01 6.04 17.87
N SER A 128 -12.15 4.72 17.88
CA SER A 128 -12.82 4.01 18.98
C SER A 128 -11.87 3.64 20.14
N GLY A 129 -10.56 3.73 19.92
CA GLY A 129 -9.54 3.29 20.88
C GLY A 129 -9.48 1.76 21.07
N SER A 130 -10.23 0.98 20.28
CA SER A 130 -10.30 -0.48 20.40
C SER A 130 -10.37 -1.13 19.02
N ARG A 131 -9.78 -2.32 18.86
CA ARG A 131 -9.78 -3.02 17.57
C ARG A 131 -11.22 -3.40 17.19
N PRO A 132 -11.78 -2.87 16.09
CA PRO A 132 -13.15 -3.19 15.68
C PRO A 132 -13.20 -4.61 15.11
N LEU A 133 -14.37 -5.24 15.26
CA LEU A 133 -14.63 -6.55 14.66
C LEU A 133 -14.65 -6.41 13.13
N ILE A 134 -13.90 -7.25 12.44
CA ILE A 134 -13.94 -7.37 10.98
C ILE A 134 -15.28 -7.99 10.58
N LYS A 135 -16.10 -7.21 9.87
CA LYS A 135 -17.46 -7.59 9.46
C LYS A 135 -17.53 -8.25 8.08
N ARG A 136 -16.54 -8.01 7.23
CA ARG A 136 -16.47 -8.49 5.85
C ARG A 136 -15.06 -8.94 5.56
N SER A 137 -14.91 -10.10 4.92
CA SER A 137 -13.59 -10.56 4.53
C SER A 137 -13.18 -9.89 3.24
N ARG A 138 -11.97 -9.33 3.24
CA ARG A 138 -11.41 -8.61 2.10
C ARG A 138 -9.92 -8.86 2.00
N ALA A 139 -9.44 -9.16 0.79
CA ALA A 139 -8.03 -9.23 0.50
C ALA A 139 -7.66 -8.02 -0.36
N TYR A 140 -6.70 -7.23 0.12
CA TYR A 140 -6.16 -6.05 -0.54
C TYR A 140 -4.77 -6.39 -1.06
N VAL A 141 -4.48 -6.01 -2.29
CA VAL A 141 -3.23 -6.34 -2.98
C VAL A 141 -2.63 -5.07 -3.55
N TRP A 142 -1.32 -4.90 -3.44
CA TRP A 142 -0.60 -3.85 -4.18
C TRP A 142 0.82 -4.27 -4.57
N TYR A 143 1.28 -3.73 -5.70
CA TYR A 143 2.60 -4.00 -6.28
C TYR A 143 2.95 -2.97 -7.38
N ARG A 144 4.22 -2.97 -7.83
CA ARG A 144 4.68 -2.17 -8.98
C ARG A 144 4.47 -2.92 -10.29
N THR A 145 4.30 -2.18 -11.38
CA THR A 145 4.00 -2.74 -12.72
C THR A 145 5.24 -3.07 -13.54
N HIS A 146 6.44 -2.95 -12.96
CA HIS A 146 7.68 -3.42 -13.55
C HIS A 146 8.73 -3.72 -12.45
N PRO A 147 9.70 -4.61 -12.69
CA PRO A 147 10.85 -4.81 -11.82
C PRO A 147 11.66 -3.52 -11.63
N ARG A 148 12.29 -3.34 -10.46
CA ARG A 148 13.07 -2.14 -10.15
C ARG A 148 14.23 -1.88 -11.12
N ASP A 149 14.78 -2.97 -11.66
CA ASP A 149 15.92 -2.96 -12.57
C ASP A 149 15.50 -2.99 -14.05
N ALA A 150 14.19 -2.90 -14.33
CA ALA A 150 13.69 -2.78 -15.70
C ALA A 150 14.12 -1.45 -16.32
N VAL A 151 14.44 -1.47 -17.62
CA VAL A 151 14.95 -0.31 -18.35
C VAL A 151 13.91 0.18 -19.35
N SER A 152 13.47 1.42 -19.20
CA SER A 152 12.70 2.09 -20.24
C SER A 152 13.63 2.61 -21.33
N LYS A 153 13.25 2.35 -22.59
CA LYS A 153 13.93 2.85 -23.80
C LYS A 153 13.34 4.18 -24.30
N SER A 154 12.21 4.60 -23.74
CA SER A 154 11.38 5.71 -24.24
C SER A 154 11.12 6.81 -23.23
N ASP A 155 11.45 6.59 -21.95
CA ASP A 155 11.23 7.59 -20.91
C ASP A 155 12.12 8.81 -21.12
N LEU A 156 11.56 9.99 -20.86
CA LEU A 156 12.27 11.26 -20.93
C LEU A 156 13.13 11.51 -19.69
N LEU A 157 12.82 10.82 -18.59
CA LEU A 157 13.51 10.94 -17.32
C LEU A 157 14.31 9.67 -17.00
N PRO A 158 15.44 9.80 -16.27
CA PRO A 158 16.14 8.63 -15.77
C PRO A 158 15.30 7.91 -14.69
N ALA A 159 15.70 6.70 -14.33
CA ALA A 159 15.13 6.01 -13.17
C ALA A 159 15.16 6.93 -11.92
N PRO A 160 14.08 6.96 -11.12
CA PRO A 160 13.96 7.84 -9.98
C PRO A 160 15.01 7.54 -8.90
N ASN A 161 15.48 8.58 -8.20
CA ASN A 161 16.33 8.41 -7.03
C ASN A 161 15.60 7.57 -5.97
N GLY A 162 16.21 6.48 -5.50
CA GLY A 162 15.60 5.53 -4.57
C GLY A 162 15.07 4.25 -5.22
N ALA A 163 15.10 4.14 -6.56
CA ALA A 163 14.64 2.94 -7.26
C ALA A 163 15.34 1.65 -6.77
N SER A 164 16.65 1.71 -6.57
CA SER A 164 17.50 0.56 -6.22
C SER A 164 17.20 -0.07 -4.86
N VAL A 165 16.55 0.66 -3.95
CA VAL A 165 16.23 0.19 -2.60
C VAL A 165 14.81 -0.36 -2.48
N THR A 166 14.08 -0.44 -3.60
CA THR A 166 12.76 -1.08 -3.61
C THR A 166 12.85 -2.59 -3.75
N GLU A 167 11.80 -3.28 -3.29
CA GLU A 167 11.64 -4.72 -3.45
C GLU A 167 10.68 -5.04 -4.60
N ASP A 168 10.98 -6.09 -5.38
CA ASP A 168 10.10 -6.63 -6.41
C ASP A 168 9.09 -7.61 -5.79
N LYS A 169 8.21 -7.10 -4.91
CA LYS A 169 7.21 -7.88 -4.16
C LYS A 169 5.79 -7.41 -4.39
N MET A 170 4.88 -8.36 -4.29
CA MET A 170 3.45 -8.15 -4.10
C MET A 170 3.12 -8.25 -2.62
N TYR A 171 2.40 -7.25 -2.12
CA TYR A 171 1.94 -7.19 -0.73
C TYR A 171 0.44 -7.44 -0.70
N ILE A 172 0.02 -8.30 0.22
CA ILE A 172 -1.36 -8.72 0.39
C ILE A 172 -1.73 -8.58 1.87
N VAL A 173 -2.86 -7.92 2.14
CA VAL A 173 -3.47 -7.85 3.46
C VAL A 173 -4.83 -8.48 3.39
N ILE A 174 -5.11 -9.45 4.26
CA ILE A 174 -6.41 -10.11 4.33
C ILE A 174 -7.06 -9.78 5.66
N LEU A 175 -8.18 -9.07 5.61
CA LEU A 175 -9.10 -8.96 6.73
C LEU A 175 -10.05 -10.15 6.63
N VAL A 176 -10.11 -10.98 7.67
CA VAL A 176 -10.96 -12.19 7.71
C VAL A 176 -12.00 -12.04 8.80
N SER A 177 -13.27 -12.09 8.41
CA SER A 177 -14.41 -12.06 9.33
C SER A 177 -14.62 -13.42 10.01
N PRO A 178 -15.32 -13.46 11.16
CA PRO A 178 -15.71 -14.71 11.83
C PRO A 178 -16.51 -15.71 11.03
N ALA A 179 -17.24 -15.22 10.01
CA ALA A 179 -18.12 -16.07 9.23
C ALA A 179 -17.39 -16.76 8.07
N THR A 180 -16.17 -16.32 7.75
CA THR A 180 -15.43 -16.80 6.58
C THR A 180 -14.49 -17.92 6.97
N LYS A 181 -14.66 -19.08 6.35
CA LYS A 181 -13.75 -20.22 6.47
C LYS A 181 -12.68 -20.10 5.39
N LEU A 182 -11.61 -19.35 5.66
CA LEU A 182 -10.48 -19.23 4.76
C LEU A 182 -9.42 -20.28 5.12
N GLN A 183 -8.99 -21.11 4.16
CA GLN A 183 -8.00 -22.15 4.39
C GLN A 183 -6.65 -21.84 3.75
N TYR A 184 -6.65 -21.43 2.48
CA TYR A 184 -5.42 -21.15 1.75
C TYR A 184 -5.60 -20.09 0.66
N ILE A 185 -4.47 -19.55 0.24
CA ILE A 185 -4.35 -18.57 -0.84
C ILE A 185 -3.45 -19.13 -1.94
N SER A 186 -3.87 -18.93 -3.19
CA SER A 186 -3.06 -19.17 -4.38
C SER A 186 -2.74 -17.83 -5.04
N ILE A 187 -1.46 -17.62 -5.37
CA ILE A 187 -0.98 -16.42 -6.05
C ILE A 187 -0.22 -16.84 -7.28
N GLU A 188 -0.75 -16.49 -8.45
CA GLU A 188 -0.07 -16.58 -9.74
C GLU A 188 0.51 -15.20 -10.07
N SER A 189 1.83 -15.15 -10.25
CA SER A 189 2.53 -13.94 -10.68
C SER A 189 3.47 -14.32 -11.81
N GLY A 190 3.13 -13.89 -13.03
CA GLY A 190 3.83 -14.29 -14.26
C GLY A 190 3.86 -15.80 -14.43
N ASP A 191 5.05 -16.38 -14.49
CA ASP A 191 5.30 -17.81 -14.62
C ASP A 191 5.35 -18.56 -13.27
N LYS A 192 5.12 -17.86 -12.15
CA LYS A 192 5.32 -18.40 -10.81
C LYS A 192 4.01 -18.54 -10.05
N TYR A 193 3.83 -19.71 -9.47
CA TYR A 193 2.75 -20.01 -8.51
C TYR A 193 3.30 -20.07 -7.08
N TYR A 194 2.58 -19.41 -6.17
CA TYR A 194 2.80 -19.46 -4.74
C TYR A 194 1.53 -19.98 -4.06
N TYR A 195 1.74 -20.85 -3.08
CA TYR A 195 0.67 -21.42 -2.26
C TYR A 195 1.05 -21.18 -0.80
N THR A 196 0.10 -20.74 0.01
CA THR A 196 0.30 -20.54 1.44
C THR A 196 -0.89 -21.09 2.19
N ASP A 197 -0.66 -22.18 2.91
CA ASP A 197 -1.61 -22.70 3.88
C ASP A 197 -1.67 -21.72 5.06
N LEU A 198 -2.88 -21.35 5.45
CA LEU A 198 -3.10 -20.52 6.62
C LEU A 198 -3.37 -21.44 7.79
N GLU A 199 -2.29 -21.92 8.42
CA GLU A 199 -2.43 -22.74 9.63
C GLU A 199 -3.10 -21.91 10.74
N GLU A 200 -4.20 -22.42 11.29
CA GLU A 200 -4.78 -21.92 12.54
C GLU A 200 -3.80 -22.20 13.67
N HIS A 201 -2.80 -21.34 13.88
CA HIS A 201 -2.12 -21.33 15.16
C HIS A 201 -3.14 -20.88 16.22
N GLU A 202 -3.47 -21.79 17.15
CA GLU A 202 -4.50 -21.82 18.21
C GLU A 202 -4.70 -20.56 19.11
N THR A 203 -4.24 -19.38 18.70
CA THR A 203 -4.35 -18.12 19.43
C THR A 203 -5.44 -17.18 18.93
N PHE A 204 -6.23 -17.55 17.92
CA PHE A 204 -7.43 -16.81 17.52
C PHE A 204 -8.63 -17.07 18.45
N LYS A 205 -8.47 -16.74 19.75
CA LYS A 205 -9.62 -16.50 20.64
C LYS A 205 -10.38 -15.22 20.29
N ARG A 206 -9.93 -14.45 19.30
CA ARG A 206 -10.74 -13.46 18.58
C ARG A 206 -11.16 -14.07 17.26
N LYS A 207 -12.47 -14.05 17.02
CA LYS A 207 -13.14 -14.68 15.89
C LYS A 207 -12.71 -14.11 14.51
N ASP A 208 -11.83 -13.12 14.43
CA ASP A 208 -11.45 -12.43 13.21
C ASP A 208 -9.93 -12.16 13.12
N ALA A 209 -9.37 -12.11 11.90
CA ALA A 209 -7.92 -12.04 11.66
C ALA A 209 -7.50 -10.96 10.67
N ILE A 210 -6.28 -10.42 10.85
CA ILE A 210 -5.56 -9.61 9.86
C ILE A 210 -4.33 -10.41 9.47
N LEU A 211 -4.25 -10.82 8.21
CA LEU A 211 -3.15 -11.61 7.67
C LEU A 211 -2.30 -10.75 6.74
N LEU A 212 -0.98 -10.89 6.85
CA LEU A 212 0.00 -10.15 6.07
C LEU A 212 0.79 -11.16 5.24
N ILE A 213 0.64 -11.11 3.91
CA ILE A 213 1.29 -12.04 2.97
C ILE A 213 2.05 -11.26 1.91
N SER A 214 3.28 -11.69 1.61
CA SER A 214 4.09 -11.08 0.58
C SER A 214 4.80 -12.15 -0.22
N VAL A 215 4.85 -11.97 -1.53
CA VAL A 215 5.54 -12.87 -2.46
C VAL A 215 6.35 -12.05 -3.45
N PRO A 216 7.49 -12.54 -3.94
CA PRO A 216 8.18 -11.91 -5.07
C PRO A 216 7.24 -11.90 -6.29
N PHE A 217 7.08 -10.75 -6.95
CA PHE A 217 6.32 -10.72 -8.20
C PHE A 217 7.20 -11.13 -9.39
N ARG A 218 6.57 -11.54 -10.49
CA ARG A 218 7.23 -11.78 -11.78
C ARG A 218 6.54 -11.01 -12.90
N VAL A 219 7.34 -10.70 -13.90
CA VAL A 219 6.88 -10.18 -15.19
C VAL A 219 5.90 -11.17 -15.82
N GLY A 220 4.80 -10.66 -16.35
CA GLY A 220 3.75 -11.42 -17.02
C GLY A 220 2.37 -10.81 -16.81
N ASP A 221 1.46 -11.17 -17.70
CA ASP A 221 0.08 -10.65 -17.70
C ASP A 221 -0.77 -11.21 -16.55
N ASN A 222 -0.42 -12.40 -16.06
CA ASN A 222 -1.14 -13.08 -15.00
C ASN A 222 -0.67 -12.59 -13.63
N GLN A 223 -1.51 -11.82 -12.94
CA GLN A 223 -1.34 -11.48 -11.52
C GLN A 223 -2.62 -11.88 -10.79
N THR A 224 -2.82 -13.17 -10.59
CA THR A 224 -4.08 -13.74 -10.10
C THR A 224 -3.96 -14.12 -8.63
N ILE A 225 -4.91 -13.67 -7.82
CA ILE A 225 -5.01 -14.03 -6.40
C ILE A 225 -6.35 -14.71 -6.17
N THR A 226 -6.31 -15.97 -5.74
CA THR A 226 -7.50 -16.76 -5.45
C THR A 226 -7.47 -17.25 -4.01
N LEU A 227 -8.59 -17.10 -3.33
CA LEU A 227 -8.79 -17.50 -1.94
C LEU A 227 -9.71 -18.70 -1.89
N TYR A 228 -9.39 -19.68 -1.04
CA TYR A 228 -10.11 -20.93 -0.97
C TYR A 228 -10.55 -21.27 0.44
N ASP A 229 -11.68 -21.96 0.53
CA ASP A 229 -12.16 -22.57 1.76
C ASP A 229 -11.54 -23.97 2.00
N PRO A 230 -11.85 -24.64 3.13
CA PRO A 230 -11.34 -25.98 3.40
C PRO A 230 -11.79 -27.07 2.42
N ASP A 231 -12.84 -26.82 1.63
CA ASP A 231 -13.40 -27.74 0.64
C ASP A 231 -12.79 -27.47 -0.76
N GLU A 232 -11.70 -26.70 -0.84
CA GLU A 232 -11.03 -26.26 -2.08
C GLU A 232 -11.92 -25.44 -3.02
N THR A 233 -13.01 -24.87 -2.50
CA THR A 233 -13.90 -23.99 -3.26
C THR A 233 -13.37 -22.57 -3.25
N ALA A 234 -13.29 -21.95 -4.42
CA ALA A 234 -12.86 -20.56 -4.55
C ALA A 234 -13.88 -19.62 -3.89
N LEU A 235 -13.46 -18.93 -2.83
CA LEU A 235 -14.22 -17.87 -2.17
C LEU A 235 -14.21 -16.58 -3.01
N GLY A 236 -13.12 -16.36 -3.74
CA GLY A 236 -12.97 -15.21 -4.62
C GLY A 236 -11.67 -15.24 -5.42
N CYS A 237 -11.68 -14.58 -6.58
CA CYS A 237 -10.53 -14.38 -7.46
C CYS A 237 -10.37 -12.92 -7.89
N LEU A 238 -9.17 -12.37 -7.73
CA LEU A 238 -8.76 -11.06 -8.24
C LEU A 238 -7.73 -11.26 -9.36
N VAL A 239 -8.01 -10.71 -10.54
CA VAL A 239 -7.03 -10.60 -11.63
C VAL A 239 -6.48 -9.18 -11.64
N GLY A 240 -5.20 -9.04 -11.33
CA GLY A 240 -4.50 -7.78 -11.27
C GLY A 240 -3.92 -7.31 -12.60
N ARG A 241 -3.26 -6.16 -12.56
CA ARG A 241 -2.56 -5.57 -13.71
C ARG A 241 -1.27 -6.34 -14.02
N GLY A 242 -1.03 -6.63 -15.30
CA GLY A 242 0.22 -7.25 -15.76
C GLY A 242 1.47 -6.45 -15.36
N ILE A 243 2.58 -7.17 -15.19
CA ILE A 243 3.90 -6.62 -14.86
C ILE A 243 4.77 -6.74 -16.11
N THR A 244 5.34 -5.64 -16.60
CA THR A 244 6.16 -5.62 -17.83
C THR A 244 7.65 -5.57 -17.51
N ALA A 245 8.47 -6.19 -18.37
CA ALA A 245 9.93 -6.04 -18.36
C ALA A 245 10.41 -4.81 -19.13
N GLU A 246 9.55 -4.25 -20.00
CA GLU A 246 9.87 -3.12 -20.87
C GLU A 246 8.86 -1.99 -20.61
N PRO A 247 9.01 -1.26 -19.49
CA PRO A 247 8.09 -0.18 -19.16
C PRO A 247 8.31 1.02 -20.10
N GLU A 248 7.24 1.69 -20.51
CA GLU A 248 7.33 2.93 -21.29
C GLU A 248 7.91 4.09 -20.47
N ILE A 249 7.53 4.14 -19.20
CA ILE A 249 8.07 5.06 -18.19
C ILE A 249 8.46 4.30 -16.92
N TYR A 250 9.41 4.80 -16.14
CA TYR A 250 9.82 4.24 -14.85
C TYR A 250 8.74 4.42 -13.77
N ASN A 251 7.57 3.80 -13.93
CA ASN A 251 6.45 3.93 -13.02
C ASN A 251 6.61 3.09 -11.73
N PHE A 252 7.15 3.73 -10.69
CA PHE A 252 7.22 3.15 -9.34
C PHE A 252 5.97 3.37 -8.49
N ASN A 253 4.87 3.89 -9.05
CA ASN A 253 3.59 3.95 -8.36
C ASN A 253 3.06 2.52 -8.11
N TYR A 254 2.17 2.37 -7.13
CA TYR A 254 1.54 1.08 -6.86
C TYR A 254 0.23 0.93 -7.63
N TRP A 255 0.07 -0.21 -8.29
CA TRP A 255 -1.26 -0.67 -8.62
C TRP A 255 -1.84 -1.33 -7.38
N SER A 256 -3.11 -1.08 -7.06
CA SER A 256 -3.78 -1.81 -6.00
C SER A 256 -5.13 -2.38 -6.43
N GLY A 257 -5.58 -3.42 -5.74
CA GLY A 257 -6.87 -4.05 -5.97
C GLY A 257 -7.38 -4.65 -4.68
N PHE A 258 -8.68 -4.97 -4.65
CA PHE A 258 -9.21 -5.79 -3.56
C PHE A 258 -10.26 -6.76 -4.08
N ILE A 259 -10.51 -7.78 -3.26
CA ILE A 259 -11.64 -8.68 -3.40
C ILE A 259 -12.36 -8.82 -2.06
N GLU A 260 -13.69 -8.75 -2.09
CA GLU A 260 -14.57 -9.10 -0.98
C GLU A 260 -15.06 -10.55 -1.19
N PHE A 261 -15.01 -11.37 -0.14
CA PHE A 261 -15.29 -12.81 -0.19
C PHE A 261 -15.89 -13.33 1.12
#